data_AF-A0AAJ1V517-F1
#
_entry.id   AF-A0AAJ1V517-F1
#
_cell.length_a   1.000
_cell.length_b   1.000
_cell.length_c   1.000
_cell.angle_alpha   90.00
_cell.angle_beta   90.00
_cell.angle_gamma   90.00
#
_symmetry.space_group_name_H-M   'P 1'
#
loop_
_entity.id
_entity.type
_entity.pdbx_description
1 polymer ?
#
loop_
_entity_poly.entity_id
_entity_poly.type
_entity_poly.pdbx_seq_one_letter_code
_entity_poly.pdbx_strand_id
1 'polypeptide(L)'
;MKQEELENRIDNALELDDLLSLPRGFHIAENVFGQEIYIWRETVGEGYSLMFRTHNKNELYIEDFNEDGQLINCRYEEVELD
;
A
#
# COMPACT_ATOMS: atom_id res chain seq x y z
N MET A 1 -14.47 13.77 5.13
CA MET A 1 -14.94 12.59 5.87
C MET A 1 -15.33 13.02 7.27
N LYS A 2 -16.43 12.51 7.83
CA LYS A 2 -16.79 12.80 9.24
C LYS A 2 -15.94 11.95 10.18
N GLN A 3 -15.80 12.36 11.44
CA GLN A 3 -14.99 11.64 12.43
C GLN A 3 -15.50 10.19 12.65
N GLU A 4 -16.80 10.03 12.90
CA GLU A 4 -17.44 8.71 13.11
C GLU A 4 -17.24 7.77 11.91
N GLU A 5 -17.22 8.32 10.70
CA GLU A 5 -16.99 7.57 9.47
C GLU A 5 -15.53 7.09 9.37
N LEU A 6 -14.56 7.94 9.72
CA LEU A 6 -13.15 7.58 9.77
C LEU A 6 -12.88 6.50 10.83
N GLU A 7 -13.44 6.65 12.03
CA GLU A 7 -13.31 5.66 13.11
C GLU A 7 -13.83 4.29 12.67
N ASN A 8 -15.01 4.24 12.06
CA ASN A 8 -15.57 3.01 11.51
C ASN A 8 -14.65 2.38 10.44
N ARG A 9 -14.03 3.18 9.57
CA ARG A 9 -13.10 2.65 8.56
C ARG A 9 -11.80 2.14 9.17
N ILE A 10 -11.31 2.76 10.24
CA ILE A 10 -10.14 2.28 10.99
C ILE A 10 -10.46 0.95 11.68
N ASP A 11 -11.62 0.85 12.34
CA ASP A 11 -12.05 -0.37 13.05
C ASP A 11 -12.26 -1.58 12.13
N ASN A 12 -12.44 -1.34 10.83
CA ASN A 12 -12.62 -2.37 9.80
C ASN A 12 -11.43 -2.48 8.84
N ALA A 13 -10.30 -1.82 9.13
CA ALA A 13 -9.11 -1.92 8.32
C ALA A 13 -8.52 -3.35 8.37
N LEU A 14 -7.90 -3.78 7.28
CA LEU A 14 -7.15 -5.04 7.26
C LEU A 14 -5.94 -4.96 8.18
N GLU A 15 -5.67 -6.04 8.90
CA GLU A 15 -4.47 -6.16 9.73
C GLU A 15 -3.25 -6.47 8.86
N LEU A 16 -2.05 -6.25 9.41
CA LEU A 16 -0.79 -6.55 8.73
C LEU A 16 -0.72 -8.03 8.29
N ASP A 17 -1.18 -8.95 9.13
CA ASP A 17 -1.17 -10.39 8.83
C ASP A 17 -2.01 -10.73 7.59
N ASP A 18 -3.12 -10.02 7.37
CA ASP A 18 -3.96 -10.21 6.18
C ASP A 18 -3.23 -9.73 4.92
N LEU A 19 -2.55 -8.59 4.99
CA LEU A 19 -1.71 -8.08 3.91
C LEU A 19 -0.57 -9.05 3.59
N LEU A 20 0.09 -9.57 4.63
CA LEU A 20 1.11 -10.61 4.56
C LEU A 20 0.55 -12.00 4.25
N SER A 21 -0.75 -12.15 4.00
CA SER A 21 -1.34 -13.39 3.46
C SER A 21 -1.62 -13.33 1.95
N LEU A 22 -1.56 -12.13 1.35
CA LEU A 22 -1.86 -11.94 -0.07
C LEU A 22 -0.96 -12.82 -0.96
N PRO A 23 -1.48 -13.45 -2.02
CA PRO A 23 -0.65 -14.17 -2.98
C PRO A 23 0.46 -13.27 -3.55
N ARG A 24 1.55 -13.88 -4.02
CA ARG A 24 2.57 -13.15 -4.80
C ARG A 24 1.91 -12.38 -5.95
N GLY A 25 2.34 -11.13 -6.15
CA GLY A 25 1.95 -10.31 -7.29
C GLY A 25 1.45 -8.92 -6.91
N PHE A 26 0.71 -8.33 -7.84
CA PHE A 26 0.18 -6.98 -7.74
C PHE A 26 -1.27 -6.99 -7.26
N HIS A 27 -1.58 -6.18 -6.27
CA HIS A 27 -2.90 -6.01 -5.70
C HIS A 27 -3.27 -4.54 -5.60
N ILE A 28 -4.57 -4.25 -5.54
CA ILE A 28 -5.10 -2.91 -5.38
C ILE A 28 -5.99 -2.92 -4.14
N ALA A 29 -5.78 -1.95 -3.26
CA ALA A 29 -6.57 -1.76 -2.05
C ALA A 29 -6.97 -0.28 -1.92
N GLU A 30 -7.86 0.00 -0.99
CA GLU A 30 -8.24 1.37 -0.62
C GLU A 30 -7.92 1.59 0.85
N ASN A 31 -7.28 2.72 1.18
CA ASN A 31 -6.98 3.06 2.56
C ASN A 31 -8.20 3.66 3.29
N VAL A 32 -8.05 3.87 4.60
CA VAL A 32 -9.12 4.45 5.44
C VAL A 32 -9.56 5.86 5.00
N PHE A 33 -8.74 6.56 4.22
CA PHE A 33 -9.07 7.87 3.64
C PHE A 33 -9.72 7.79 2.25
N GLY A 34 -9.93 6.59 1.71
CA GLY A 34 -10.52 6.40 0.39
C GLY A 34 -9.54 6.56 -0.77
N GLN A 35 -8.24 6.44 -0.50
CA GLN A 35 -7.22 6.53 -1.53
C GLN A 35 -6.84 5.13 -1.98
N GLU A 36 -6.78 4.94 -3.30
CA GLU A 36 -6.25 3.73 -3.92
C GLU A 36 -4.76 3.58 -3.57
N ILE A 37 -4.40 2.40 -3.08
CA ILE A 37 -3.02 1.96 -2.83
C ILE A 37 -2.76 0.76 -3.72
N TYR A 38 -1.61 0.77 -4.39
CA TYR A 38 -1.12 -0.40 -5.10
C TYR A 38 -0.13 -1.15 -4.21
N ILE A 39 -0.27 -2.46 -4.15
CA ILE A 39 0.54 -3.33 -3.29
C ILE A 39 1.29 -4.30 -4.19
N TRP A 40 2.61 -4.32 -4.09
CA TRP A 40 3.44 -5.34 -4.74
C TRP A 40 4.00 -6.29 -3.71
N ARG A 41 3.78 -7.58 -3.94
CA ARG A 41 4.34 -8.65 -3.13
C ARG A 41 5.24 -9.56 -3.98
N GLU A 42 6.52 -9.60 -3.62
CA GLU A 42 7.51 -10.35 -4.40
C GLU A 42 7.49 -11.85 -4.09
N THR A 43 7.53 -12.26 -2.82
CA THR A 43 7.42 -13.67 -2.39
C THR A 43 6.62 -13.78 -1.08
N VAL A 44 5.98 -14.93 -0.85
CA VAL A 44 5.35 -15.22 0.45
C VAL A 44 6.45 -15.46 1.49
N GLY A 45 6.36 -14.81 2.65
CA GLY A 45 7.45 -14.78 3.65
C GLY A 45 8.55 -13.76 3.36
N GLU A 46 8.30 -12.84 2.43
CA GLU A 46 9.12 -11.64 2.24
C GLU A 46 8.26 -10.39 2.50
N GLY A 47 8.93 -9.24 2.44
CA GLY A 47 8.31 -7.93 2.53
C GLY A 47 7.34 -7.58 1.40
N TYR A 48 6.90 -6.32 1.40
CA TYR A 48 5.97 -5.78 0.42
C TYR A 48 6.26 -4.31 0.13
N SER A 49 5.80 -3.83 -1.02
CA SER A 49 5.85 -2.41 -1.36
C SER A 49 4.44 -1.84 -1.43
N LEU A 50 4.22 -0.70 -0.79
CA LEU A 50 3.04 0.14 -0.99
C LEU A 50 3.39 1.25 -1.96
N MET A 51 2.59 1.45 -3.00
CA MET A 51 2.82 2.46 -4.01
C MET A 51 1.61 3.38 -4.09
N PHE A 52 1.90 4.68 -4.13
CA PHE A 52 0.92 5.75 -4.11
C PHE A 52 1.16 6.65 -5.33
N ARG A 53 0.10 6.97 -6.06
CA ARG A 53 0.17 8.01 -7.08
C ARG A 53 0.43 9.36 -6.43
N THR A 54 1.44 10.07 -6.92
CA THR A 54 1.68 11.44 -6.48
C THR A 54 0.79 12.41 -7.26
N HIS A 55 0.95 13.70 -6.99
CA HIS A 55 0.30 14.75 -7.78
C HIS A 55 0.87 14.83 -9.20
N ASN A 56 2.09 14.33 -9.42
CA ASN A 56 2.65 14.14 -10.74
C ASN A 56 2.14 12.81 -11.32
N LYS A 57 1.43 12.88 -12.45
CA LYS A 57 0.72 11.72 -13.02
C LYS A 57 1.65 10.56 -13.39
N ASN A 58 2.90 10.86 -13.70
CA ASN A 58 3.90 9.88 -14.14
C ASN A 58 4.86 9.52 -13.01
N GLU A 59 4.46 9.69 -11.75
CA GLU A 59 5.32 9.44 -10.60
C GLU A 59 4.57 8.64 -9.53
N LEU A 60 5.27 7.64 -8.98
CA LEU A 60 4.83 6.87 -7.82
C LEU A 60 5.75 7.17 -6.64
N TYR A 61 5.15 7.37 -5.48
CA TYR A 61 5.83 7.28 -4.21
C TYR A 61 5.70 5.85 -3.68
N ILE A 62 6.82 5.22 -3.35
CA ILE A 62 6.89 3.81 -2.98
C ILE A 62 7.54 3.68 -1.61
N GLU A 63 6.88 2.93 -0.74
CA GLU A 63 7.36 2.53 0.58
C GLU A 63 7.59 1.02 0.60
N ASP A 64 8.81 0.60 0.92
CA ASP A 64 9.17 -0.81 1.06
C ASP A 64 9.19 -1.22 2.52
N PHE A 65 8.57 -2.36 2.81
CA PHE A 65 8.50 -2.95 4.13
C PHE A 65 9.13 -4.34 4.11
N ASN A 66 9.73 -4.76 5.23
CA ASN A 66 10.15 -6.15 5.42
C ASN A 66 8.98 -7.03 5.89
N GLU A 67 9.23 -8.32 6.15
CA GLU A 67 8.21 -9.28 6.59
C GLU A 67 7.60 -8.94 7.97
N ASP A 68 8.32 -8.20 8.82
CA ASP A 68 7.84 -7.74 10.12
C ASP A 68 7.00 -6.44 10.02
N GLY A 69 6.73 -5.95 8.81
CA GLY A 69 6.01 -4.69 8.57
C GLY A 69 6.83 -3.44 8.92
N GLN A 70 8.16 -3.56 9.01
CA GLN A 70 9.04 -2.43 9.26
C GLN A 70 9.42 -1.74 7.95
N LEU A 71 9.29 -0.41 7.92
CA LEU A 71 9.71 0.42 6.78
C LEU A 71 11.23 0.33 6.61
N ILE A 72 11.67 -0.09 5.43
CA ILE A 72 13.10 -0.24 5.09
C ILE A 72 13.58 0.82 4.09
N ASN A 73 12.68 1.36 3.26
CA ASN A 73 13.04 2.31 2.22
C ASN A 73 11.83 3.13 1.75
N CYS A 74 12.10 4.34 1.26
CA CYS A 74 11.14 5.21 0.58
C CYS A 74 11.78 5.72 -0.71
N ARG A 75 11.08 5.65 -1.83
CA ARG A 75 11.59 6.14 -3.13
C ARG A 75 10.49 6.70 -4.00
N TYR A 76 10.89 7.51 -4.98
CA TYR A 76 10.02 7.98 -6.05
C TYR A 76 10.45 7.30 -7.35
N GLU A 77 9.50 6.81 -8.13
CA GLU A 77 9.74 6.21 -9.44
C GLU A 77 8.93 6.94 -10.50
N GLU A 78 9.58 7.33 -11.60
CA GLU A 78 8.88 7.79 -12.80
C GLU A 78 8.35 6.58 -13.58
N VAL A 79 7.08 6.66 -13.99
CA VAL A 79 6.40 5.61 -14.76
C VAL A 79 6.01 6.18 -16.12
N GLU A 80 6.39 5.49 -17.18
CA GLU A 80 5.88 5.77 -18.51
C GLU A 80 4.44 5.26 -18.60
N LEU A 81 3.49 6.19 -18.71
CA LEU A 81 2.10 5.87 -19.02
C LEU A 81 1.92 5.97 -20.53
N ASP A 82 1.72 4.82 -21.18
CA ASP A 82 1.33 4.72 -22.60
C ASP A 82 0.00 5.44 -22.92
#